data_AF-A0A0P7W7H7-F1
#
_entry.id   AF-A0A0P7W7H7-F1
#
_cell.length_a   1.000
_cell.length_b   1.000
_cell.length_c   1.000
_cell.angle_alpha   90.00
_cell.angle_beta   90.00
_cell.angle_gamma   90.00
#
_symmetry.space_group_name_H-M   'P 1'
#
loop_
_entity.id
_entity.type
_entity.pdbx_description
1 polymer ?
#
loop_
_entity_poly.entity_id
_entity_poly.type
_entity_poly.pdbx_seq_one_letter_code
_entity_poly.pdbx_strand_id
1 'polypeptide(L)'
;MTLRKTTSYTRVLAALHDESGAVSVDWVVLSAATLTLGMGAATLVQTGTVSLGEAINATLSSTQSNDSGFSFYRLTEQQQQEMLASYMDRTPEQLRENSSYMSAQFLSRLESGNLDEAARWIDRRQLNQTALDARGLDADEGAMTVAQMEQMFRDAGGT
;
A
#
# COMPACT_ATOMS: atom_id res chain seq x y z
N MET A 1 43.33 -51.00 -63.98
CA MET A 1 43.45 -49.53 -64.12
C MET A 1 42.10 -48.93 -63.78
N THR A 2 42.01 -48.32 -62.59
CA THR A 2 41.18 -47.14 -62.18
C THR A 2 39.70 -47.09 -62.66
N LEU A 3 38.67 -47.01 -61.80
CA LEU A 3 38.25 -45.79 -61.09
C LEU A 3 37.13 -46.04 -60.05
N ARG A 4 37.21 -45.30 -58.93
CA ARG A 4 36.23 -45.17 -57.83
C ARG A 4 34.91 -44.53 -58.28
N LYS A 5 33.79 -44.88 -57.60
CA LYS A 5 32.93 -43.98 -56.79
C LYS A 5 31.55 -44.62 -56.54
N THR A 6 31.13 -44.76 -55.27
CA THR A 6 29.73 -44.54 -54.85
C THR A 6 29.57 -44.52 -53.32
N THR A 7 30.27 -43.60 -52.66
CA THR A 7 30.06 -43.21 -51.24
C THR A 7 28.85 -42.26 -51.11
N SER A 8 27.72 -42.58 -51.74
CA SER A 8 26.61 -41.61 -51.89
C SER A 8 25.25 -42.09 -51.37
N TYR A 9 24.99 -43.40 -51.29
CA TYR A 9 23.65 -43.89 -50.94
C TYR A 9 23.39 -44.01 -49.42
N THR A 10 24.42 -44.20 -48.60
CA THR A 10 24.27 -44.34 -47.14
C THR A 10 23.92 -43.02 -46.43
N ARG A 11 24.26 -41.87 -47.03
CA ARG A 11 24.03 -40.55 -46.42
C ARG A 11 22.59 -40.06 -46.54
N VAL A 12 21.88 -40.45 -47.59
CA VAL A 12 20.47 -40.04 -47.80
C VAL A 12 19.52 -40.85 -46.92
N LEU A 13 19.79 -42.14 -46.72
CA LEU A 13 19.02 -42.97 -45.78
C LEU A 13 19.25 -42.56 -44.31
N ALA A 14 20.44 -42.05 -43.97
CA ALA A 14 20.70 -41.46 -42.66
C ALA A 14 19.91 -40.16 -42.44
N ALA A 15 19.79 -39.31 -43.46
CA ALA A 15 18.98 -38.08 -43.38
C ALA A 15 17.49 -38.37 -43.18
N LEU A 16 16.93 -39.39 -43.85
CA LEU A 16 15.53 -39.78 -43.68
C LEU A 16 15.21 -40.34 -42.27
N HIS A 17 16.20 -40.90 -41.57
CA HIS A 17 16.06 -41.27 -40.14
C HIS A 17 16.14 -40.04 -39.22
N ASP A 18 16.85 -38.99 -39.66
CA ASP A 18 17.05 -37.73 -38.94
C ASP A 18 15.84 -36.77 -39.07
N GLU A 19 15.00 -36.93 -40.10
CA GLU A 19 13.80 -36.09 -40.31
C GLU A 19 12.63 -36.43 -39.36
N SER A 20 12.64 -37.59 -38.71
CA SER A 20 11.74 -37.85 -37.56
C SER A 20 12.10 -36.95 -36.35
N GLY A 21 13.34 -36.45 -36.34
CA GLY A 21 13.82 -35.39 -35.46
C GLY A 21 13.26 -34.01 -35.84
N ALA A 22 13.00 -33.72 -37.11
CA ALA A 22 12.52 -32.39 -37.53
C ALA A 22 11.08 -32.10 -37.07
N VAL A 23 10.21 -33.11 -37.12
CA VAL A 23 8.81 -33.01 -36.62
C VAL A 23 8.75 -33.00 -35.09
N SER A 24 9.74 -33.62 -34.42
CA SER A 24 9.87 -33.52 -32.95
C SER A 24 10.56 -32.23 -32.49
N VAL A 25 11.42 -31.65 -33.31
CA VAL A 25 12.05 -30.36 -33.04
C VAL A 25 11.04 -29.22 -33.24
N ASP A 26 10.05 -29.34 -34.13
CA ASP A 26 9.02 -28.31 -34.32
C ASP A 26 8.09 -28.15 -33.11
N TRP A 27 7.70 -29.23 -32.42
CA TRP A 27 6.88 -29.09 -31.20
C TRP A 27 7.67 -28.53 -30.02
N VAL A 28 8.97 -28.81 -29.94
CA VAL A 28 9.87 -28.21 -28.93
C VAL A 28 10.05 -26.72 -29.22
N VAL A 29 10.23 -26.34 -30.48
CA VAL A 29 10.33 -24.94 -30.91
C VAL A 29 9.01 -24.20 -30.67
N LEU A 30 7.88 -24.80 -31.00
CA LEU A 30 6.54 -24.24 -30.74
C LEU A 30 6.29 -24.08 -29.24
N SER A 31 6.69 -25.06 -28.42
CA SER A 31 6.57 -25.00 -26.97
C SER A 31 7.51 -23.95 -26.37
N ALA A 32 8.75 -23.86 -26.84
CA ALA A 32 9.71 -22.84 -26.42
C ALA A 32 9.26 -21.42 -26.79
N ALA A 33 8.69 -21.26 -27.99
CA ALA A 33 8.07 -20.01 -28.43
C ALA A 33 6.87 -19.64 -27.54
N THR A 34 6.00 -20.62 -27.24
CA THR A 34 4.82 -20.40 -26.37
C THR A 34 5.22 -20.06 -24.94
N LEU A 35 6.25 -20.71 -24.39
CA LEU A 35 6.79 -20.42 -23.06
C LEU A 35 7.41 -19.03 -22.99
N THR A 36 8.14 -18.61 -24.03
CA THR A 36 8.73 -17.26 -24.10
C THR A 36 7.65 -16.19 -24.21
N LEU A 37 6.62 -16.41 -25.03
CA LEU A 37 5.44 -15.55 -25.11
C LEU A 37 4.69 -15.50 -23.78
N GLY A 38 4.53 -16.63 -23.09
CA GLY A 38 3.92 -16.70 -21.76
C GLY A 38 4.72 -15.95 -20.71
N MET A 39 6.05 -16.07 -20.72
CA MET A 39 6.93 -15.34 -19.81
C MET A 39 6.90 -13.83 -20.09
N GLY A 40 6.86 -13.42 -21.36
CA GLY A 40 6.70 -12.01 -21.74
C GLY A 40 5.33 -11.43 -21.37
N ALA A 41 4.26 -12.21 -21.52
CA ALA A 41 2.93 -11.80 -21.06
C ALA A 41 2.89 -11.68 -19.52
N ALA A 42 3.51 -12.61 -18.80
CA ALA A 42 3.57 -12.59 -17.33
C ALA A 42 4.34 -11.36 -16.81
N THR A 43 5.46 -11.00 -17.42
CA THR A 43 6.22 -9.79 -17.03
C THR A 43 5.45 -8.51 -17.34
N LEU A 44 4.72 -8.45 -18.46
CA LEU A 44 3.86 -7.31 -18.78
C LEU A 44 2.69 -7.17 -17.80
N VAL A 45 2.03 -8.27 -17.43
CA VAL A 45 0.96 -8.26 -16.43
C VAL A 45 1.51 -7.87 -15.05
N GLN A 46 2.66 -8.41 -14.66
CA GLN A 46 3.32 -8.05 -13.40
C GLN A 46 3.63 -6.55 -13.36
N THR A 47 4.25 -6.02 -14.41
CA THR A 47 4.59 -4.60 -14.51
C THR A 47 3.35 -3.72 -14.51
N GLY A 48 2.33 -4.09 -15.30
CA GLY A 48 1.06 -3.37 -15.35
C GLY A 48 0.29 -3.40 -14.03
N THR A 49 0.35 -4.52 -13.29
CA THR A 49 -0.26 -4.64 -11.96
C THR A 49 0.48 -3.81 -10.92
N VAL A 50 1.81 -3.74 -11.00
CA VAL A 50 2.62 -2.86 -10.16
C VAL A 50 2.30 -1.39 -10.45
N SER A 51 2.30 -0.97 -11.73
CA SER A 51 1.92 0.39 -12.12
C SER A 51 0.48 0.75 -11.74
N LEU A 52 -0.46 -0.18 -11.85
CA LEU A 52 -1.83 0.02 -11.40
C LEU A 52 -1.90 0.12 -9.88
N GLY A 53 -1.16 -0.72 -9.15
CA GLY A 53 -1.04 -0.66 -7.70
C GLY A 53 -0.44 0.66 -7.23
N GLU A 54 0.60 1.15 -7.90
CA GLU A 54 1.20 2.47 -7.64
C GLU A 54 0.24 3.61 -7.97
N ALA A 55 -0.52 3.53 -9.08
CA ALA A 55 -1.51 4.54 -9.44
C ALA A 55 -2.71 4.54 -8.49
N ILE A 56 -3.18 3.37 -8.05
CA ILE A 56 -4.21 3.22 -7.01
C ILE A 56 -3.67 3.75 -5.70
N ASN A 57 -2.43 3.42 -5.31
CA ASN A 57 -1.83 3.92 -4.08
C ASN A 57 -1.64 5.44 -4.14
N ALA A 58 -1.20 6.00 -5.26
CA ALA A 58 -1.09 7.44 -5.47
C ALA A 58 -2.48 8.11 -5.42
N THR A 59 -3.48 7.47 -6.04
CA THR A 59 -4.87 7.96 -6.02
C THR A 59 -5.48 7.82 -4.64
N LEU A 60 -5.24 6.76 -3.87
CA LEU A 60 -5.75 6.57 -2.51
C LEU A 60 -4.97 7.39 -1.49
N SER A 61 -3.69 7.67 -1.72
CA SER A 61 -2.91 8.61 -0.91
C SER A 61 -3.41 10.04 -1.17
N SER A 62 -3.76 10.37 -2.42
CA SER A 62 -4.39 11.65 -2.76
C SER A 62 -5.88 11.70 -2.42
N THR A 63 -6.54 10.55 -2.31
CA THR A 63 -7.96 10.34 -1.98
C THR A 63 -8.06 9.60 -0.66
N GLN A 64 -7.20 9.96 0.31
CA GLN A 64 -7.36 9.46 1.67
C GLN A 64 -8.75 9.90 2.08
N SER A 65 -9.67 8.93 2.09
CA SER A 65 -11.09 9.18 2.27
C SER A 65 -11.26 9.79 3.65
N ASN A 66 -11.55 11.08 3.65
CA ASN A 66 -12.11 11.84 4.75
C ASN A 66 -13.49 11.24 5.10
N ASP A 67 -13.56 10.03 5.65
CA ASP A 67 -14.80 9.46 6.20
C ASP A 67 -15.08 10.01 7.62
N SER A 68 -14.70 11.27 7.82
CA SER A 68 -15.06 12.13 8.94
C SER A 68 -15.15 13.60 8.48
N GLY A 69 -15.19 13.87 7.16
CA GLY A 69 -15.27 15.24 6.63
C GLY A 69 -14.12 16.18 7.02
N PHE A 70 -13.11 15.70 7.76
CA PHE A 70 -11.94 16.44 8.21
C PHE A 70 -10.73 16.08 7.37
N SER A 71 -10.24 17.06 6.62
CA SER A 71 -8.98 16.99 5.91
C SER A 71 -7.85 17.25 6.92
N PHE A 72 -7.15 16.21 7.38
CA PHE A 72 -5.97 16.31 8.25
C PHE A 72 -4.81 17.06 7.54
N TYR A 73 -4.72 18.38 7.69
CA TYR A 73 -3.72 19.20 6.98
C TYR A 73 -3.04 20.25 7.85
N ARG A 74 -2.36 19.82 8.92
CA ARG A 74 -1.28 20.63 9.52
C ARG A 74 0.04 19.91 9.75
N LEU A 75 0.03 18.58 9.81
CA LEU A 75 1.22 17.77 10.00
C LEU A 75 1.52 17.00 8.72
N THR A 76 2.78 17.06 8.25
CA THR A 76 3.24 16.24 7.13
C THR A 76 3.16 14.76 7.52
N GLU A 77 3.08 13.85 6.53
CA GLU A 77 3.10 12.40 6.79
C GLU A 77 4.29 11.98 7.67
N GLN A 78 5.46 12.57 7.43
CA GLN A 78 6.65 12.35 8.26
C GLN A 78 6.40 12.75 9.73
N GLN A 79 5.82 13.92 9.97
CA GLN A 79 5.53 14.39 11.33
C GLN A 79 4.47 13.52 12.03
N GLN A 80 3.49 13.01 11.28
CA GLN A 80 2.50 12.09 11.81
C GLN A 80 3.16 10.76 12.22
N GLN A 81 4.05 10.22 11.39
CA GLN A 81 4.81 9.01 11.70
C GLN A 81 5.71 9.19 12.92
N GLU A 82 6.44 10.31 13.01
CA GLU A 82 7.29 10.62 14.17
C GLU A 82 6.46 10.74 15.45
N MET A 83 5.31 11.39 15.38
CA MET A 83 4.44 11.55 16.55
C MET A 83 3.76 10.24 16.94
N LEU A 84 3.33 9.43 15.96
CA LEU A 84 2.78 8.10 16.19
C LEU A 84 3.84 7.19 16.83
N ALA A 85 5.09 7.23 16.35
CA ALA A 85 6.20 6.51 16.97
C ALA A 85 6.39 6.92 18.44
N SER A 86 6.28 8.22 18.75
CA SER A 86 6.31 8.69 20.14
C SER A 86 5.14 8.15 20.97
N TYR A 87 3.94 8.00 20.41
CA TYR A 87 2.82 7.37 21.12
C TYR A 87 3.03 5.86 21.30
N MET A 88 3.64 5.19 20.32
CA MET A 88 3.97 3.77 20.39
C MET A 88 5.07 3.42 21.40
N ASP A 89 5.81 4.41 21.91
CA ASP A 89 6.79 4.21 22.99
C ASP A 89 6.18 4.44 24.40
N ARG A 90 5.01 5.07 24.48
CA ARG A 90 4.36 5.35 25.78
C ARG A 90 3.78 4.10 26.42
N THR A 91 3.67 4.13 27.75
CA THR A 91 2.94 3.10 28.50
C THR A 91 1.43 3.15 28.21
N PRO A 92 0.68 2.04 28.40
CA PRO A 92 -0.77 2.01 28.28
C PRO A 92 -1.46 3.09 29.13
N GLU A 93 -1.01 3.30 30.37
CA GLU A 93 -1.54 4.28 31.30
C GLU A 93 -1.34 5.70 30.77
N GLN A 94 -0.13 6.01 30.30
CA GLN A 94 0.17 7.31 29.69
C GLN A 94 -0.65 7.56 28.42
N LEU A 95 -0.94 6.54 27.61
CA LEU A 95 -1.80 6.70 26.44
C LEU A 95 -3.23 7.04 26.81
N ARG A 96 -3.75 6.40 27.86
CA ARG A 96 -5.10 6.67 28.40
C ARG A 96 -5.19 8.05 29.02
N GLU A 97 -4.32 8.41 29.95
CA GLU A 97 -4.32 9.73 30.59
C GLU A 97 -4.22 10.87 29.57
N ASN A 98 -3.41 10.66 28.52
CA ASN A 98 -3.24 11.62 27.47
C ASN A 98 -4.51 11.87 26.66
N SER A 99 -5.44 10.90 26.57
CA SER A 99 -6.73 11.08 25.91
C SER A 99 -7.61 12.11 26.66
N SER A 100 -7.70 12.01 27.99
CA SER A 100 -8.41 12.98 28.84
C SER A 100 -7.76 14.37 28.79
N TYR A 101 -6.42 14.43 28.82
CA TYR A 101 -5.68 15.68 28.66
C TYR A 101 -5.99 16.38 27.32
N MET A 102 -6.03 15.62 26.21
CA MET A 102 -6.34 16.18 24.90
C MET A 102 -7.77 16.73 24.82
N SER A 103 -8.74 16.05 25.42
CA SER A 103 -10.13 16.55 25.50
C SER A 103 -10.20 17.88 26.27
N ALA A 104 -9.52 17.97 27.41
CA ALA A 104 -9.47 19.21 28.20
C ALA A 104 -8.81 20.37 27.42
N GLN A 105 -7.70 20.11 26.73
CA GLN A 105 -7.03 21.13 25.92
C GLN A 105 -7.89 21.57 24.74
N PHE A 106 -8.56 20.65 24.06
CA PHE A 106 -9.50 20.97 22.98
C PHE A 106 -10.62 21.90 23.47
N LEU A 107 -11.29 21.55 24.56
CA LEU A 107 -12.37 22.36 25.12
C LEU A 107 -11.88 23.77 25.50
N SER A 108 -10.71 23.88 26.13
CA SER A 108 -10.11 25.17 26.46
C SER A 108 -9.83 26.04 25.21
N ARG A 109 -9.43 25.43 24.09
CA ARG A 109 -9.22 26.15 22.82
C ARG A 109 -10.52 26.53 22.14
N LEU A 110 -11.53 25.68 22.23
CA LEU A 110 -12.88 25.97 21.75
C LEU A 110 -13.50 27.15 22.50
N GLU A 111 -13.41 27.15 23.84
CA GLU A 111 -13.93 28.22 24.72
C GLU A 111 -13.24 29.56 24.48
N SER A 112 -11.96 29.56 24.16
CA SER A 112 -11.20 30.77 23.82
C SER A 112 -11.43 31.26 22.38
N GLY A 113 -12.28 30.57 21.60
CA GLY A 113 -12.53 30.88 20.19
C GLY A 113 -11.33 30.60 19.27
N ASN A 114 -10.30 29.92 19.76
CA ASN A 114 -9.11 29.58 18.98
C ASN A 114 -9.33 28.25 18.26
N LEU A 115 -10.14 28.30 17.20
CA LEU A 115 -10.48 27.14 16.38
C LEU A 115 -9.21 26.50 15.77
N ASP A 116 -8.23 27.29 15.38
CA ASP A 116 -6.97 26.78 14.83
C ASP A 116 -6.19 25.87 15.79
N GLU A 117 -6.11 26.23 17.07
CA GLU A 117 -5.51 25.37 18.09
C GLU A 117 -6.44 24.20 18.44
N ALA A 118 -7.76 24.41 18.47
CA ALA A 118 -8.72 23.35 18.74
C ALA A 118 -8.61 22.20 17.71
N ALA A 119 -8.53 22.53 16.41
CA ALA A 119 -8.34 21.55 15.35
C ALA A 119 -7.06 20.72 15.54
N ARG A 120 -5.96 21.33 15.98
CA ARG A 120 -4.70 20.61 16.27
C ARG A 120 -4.82 19.59 17.40
N TRP A 121 -5.74 19.81 18.34
CA TRP A 121 -5.99 18.83 19.40
C TRP A 121 -6.83 17.65 18.90
N ILE A 122 -7.71 17.85 17.91
CA ILE A 122 -8.41 16.77 17.21
C ILE A 122 -7.39 15.88 16.51
N ASP A 123 -6.43 16.46 15.77
CA ASP A 123 -5.36 15.71 15.10
C ASP A 123 -4.56 14.83 16.08
N ARG A 124 -4.18 15.42 17.22
CA ARG A 124 -3.45 14.70 18.27
C ARG A 124 -4.29 13.57 18.87
N ARG A 125 -5.59 13.81 19.07
CA ARG A 125 -6.52 12.81 19.59
C ARG A 125 -6.68 11.63 18.63
N GLN A 126 -6.73 11.89 17.33
CA GLN A 126 -6.77 10.85 16.31
C GLN A 126 -5.52 9.96 16.38
N LEU A 127 -4.33 10.55 16.42
CA LEU A 127 -3.08 9.78 16.52
C LEU A 127 -2.99 8.96 17.81
N ASN A 128 -3.46 9.52 18.93
CA ASN A 128 -3.57 8.79 20.19
C ASN A 128 -4.61 7.66 20.11
N GLN A 129 -5.74 7.86 19.43
CA GLN A 129 -6.72 6.80 19.17
C GLN A 129 -6.11 5.67 18.36
N THR A 130 -5.37 5.97 17.29
CA THR A 130 -4.67 4.97 16.49
C THR A 130 -3.69 4.14 17.33
N ALA A 131 -2.96 4.77 18.24
CA ALA A 131 -2.05 4.07 19.14
C ALA A 131 -2.78 3.19 20.17
N LEU A 132 -3.94 3.64 20.66
CA LEU A 132 -4.81 2.87 21.56
C LEU A 132 -5.40 1.65 20.84
N ASP A 133 -5.97 1.85 19.65
CA ASP A 133 -6.58 0.81 18.82
C ASP A 133 -5.57 -0.27 18.42
N ALA A 134 -4.36 0.14 18.02
CA ALA A 134 -3.27 -0.78 17.67
C ALA A 134 -2.86 -1.71 18.83
N ARG A 135 -3.16 -1.31 20.07
CA ARG A 135 -2.86 -2.07 21.28
C ARG A 135 -4.10 -2.73 21.90
N GLY A 136 -5.28 -2.59 21.28
CA GLY A 136 -6.55 -3.06 21.82
C GLY A 136 -6.90 -2.42 23.17
N LEU A 137 -6.52 -1.16 23.36
CA LEU A 137 -6.78 -0.39 24.57
C LEU A 137 -7.90 0.62 24.30
N ASP A 138 -8.76 0.83 25.29
CA ASP A 138 -9.72 1.93 25.28
C ASP A 138 -9.09 3.21 25.85
N ALA A 139 -9.64 4.36 25.44
CA ALA A 139 -9.35 5.66 26.03
C ALA A 139 -9.83 5.72 27.50
N ASP A 140 -9.36 6.75 28.22
CA ASP A 140 -9.73 6.94 29.62
C ASP A 140 -11.21 7.30 29.80
N GLU A 141 -11.78 6.95 30.96
CA GLU A 141 -13.20 7.15 31.24
C GLU A 141 -13.49 8.65 31.39
N GLY A 142 -14.12 9.24 30.37
CA GLY A 142 -14.38 10.69 30.29
C GLY A 142 -13.59 11.42 29.20
N ALA A 143 -12.67 10.74 28.52
CA ALA A 143 -12.07 11.27 27.32
C ALA A 143 -13.11 11.36 26.19
N MET A 144 -13.17 12.50 25.52
CA MET A 144 -14.00 12.66 24.33
C MET A 144 -13.47 11.80 23.19
N THR A 145 -14.40 11.24 22.41
CA THR A 145 -14.07 10.60 21.14
C THR A 145 -13.71 11.66 20.11
N VAL A 146 -12.97 11.25 19.08
CA VAL A 146 -12.62 12.14 17.96
C VAL A 146 -13.89 12.70 17.31
N ALA A 147 -14.88 11.84 17.05
CA ALA A 147 -16.16 12.25 16.47
C ALA A 147 -16.90 13.30 17.31
N GLN A 148 -16.85 13.20 18.65
CA GLN A 148 -17.44 14.21 19.54
C GLN A 148 -16.70 15.54 19.44
N MET A 149 -15.36 15.53 19.42
CA MET A 149 -14.55 16.74 19.28
C MET A 149 -14.80 17.42 17.93
N GLU A 150 -14.85 16.65 16.84
CA GLU A 150 -15.18 17.16 15.51
C GLU A 150 -16.56 17.78 15.45
N GLN A 151 -17.57 17.14 16.05
CA GLN A 151 -18.92 17.69 16.09
C GLN A 151 -18.93 19.04 16.82
N MET A 152 -18.31 19.12 17.99
CA MET A 152 -18.22 20.36 18.75
C MET A 152 -17.43 21.45 18.02
N PHE A 153 -16.41 21.07 17.26
CA PHE A 153 -15.64 22.00 16.45
C PHE A 153 -16.46 22.59 15.30
N ARG A 154 -17.25 21.76 14.60
CA ARG A 154 -18.18 22.23 13.56
C ARG A 154 -19.25 23.14 14.16
N ASP A 155 -19.79 22.78 15.32
CA ASP A 155 -20.81 23.58 16.02
C ASP A 155 -20.26 24.96 16.44
N ALA A 156 -18.95 25.07 16.70
CA ALA A 156 -18.27 26.32 16.99
C ALA A 156 -17.90 27.15 15.75
N GLY A 157 -18.29 26.71 14.55
CA GLY A 157 -18.01 27.39 13.28
C GLY A 157 -16.65 27.07 12.67
N GLY A 158 -16.00 25.99 13.12
CA GLY A 158 -14.80 25.47 12.48
C GLY A 158 -15.12 24.78 11.16
N THR A 159 -14.27 25.01 10.15
CA THR A 159 -14.39 24.48 8.78
C THR A 159 -13.17 23.68 8.39
#